data_AF-A0A7Y6XY98-F1
#
_entry.id   AF-A0A7Y6XY98-F1
#
_cell.length_a   1.000
_cell.length_b   1.000
_cell.length_c   1.000
_cell.angle_alpha   90.00
_cell.angle_beta   90.00
_cell.angle_gamma   90.00
#
_symmetry.space_group_name_H-M   'P 1'
#
loop_
_entity.id
_entity.type
_entity.pdbx_description
1 polymer ?
#
loop_
_entity_poly.entity_id
_entity_poly.type
_entity_poly.pdbx_seq_one_letter_code
_entity_poly.pdbx_strand_id
1 'polypeptide(L)'
;MTGQKVEPMLQACMDRMIHMLNEGQVLEALDTFYDKKAHVFENGYLFAASKEEALERQRPFLEPCSKIDGDFTELYRSQGRGILVLQNQSSFDHPEYGNGKIDGVHVYYWQKGHVSREEYASGGKAGEALAFWRTLAQAEAMRPENKAPKTANETEKPDTDQTEAS
;
A
#
# COMPACT_ATOMS: atom_id res chain seq x y z
N MET A 1 27.27 -7.24 6.65
CA MET A 1 26.81 -5.98 6.04
C MET A 1 25.72 -6.30 5.03
N THR A 2 24.44 -6.17 5.37
CA THR A 2 23.31 -6.35 4.42
C THR A 2 22.12 -5.47 4.84
N GLY A 3 22.33 -4.15 4.86
CA GLY A 3 21.26 -3.14 4.91
C GLY A 3 20.95 -2.63 3.50
N GLN A 4 20.75 -3.54 2.56
CA GLN A 4 20.77 -3.25 1.13
C GLN A 4 19.40 -2.75 0.66
N LYS A 5 19.23 -1.42 0.50
CA LYS A 5 18.47 -0.73 -0.58
C LYS A 5 17.16 -1.35 -1.13
N VAL A 6 16.36 -2.07 -0.34
CA VAL A 6 15.05 -2.60 -0.84
C VAL A 6 13.96 -1.52 -0.81
N GLU A 7 14.03 -0.55 0.12
CA GLU A 7 12.94 0.42 0.38
C GLU A 7 12.59 1.38 -0.78
N PRO A 8 13.53 1.97 -1.54
CA PRO A 8 13.18 2.92 -2.60
C PRO A 8 12.36 2.29 -3.74
N MET A 9 12.51 0.98 -3.96
CA MET A 9 11.87 0.29 -5.08
C MET A 9 10.41 -0.06 -4.80
N LEU A 10 10.09 -0.44 -3.55
CA LEU A 10 8.70 -0.74 -3.18
C LEU A 10 7.80 0.50 -3.23
N GLN A 11 8.31 1.63 -2.74
CA GLN A 11 7.59 2.90 -2.82
C GLN A 11 7.27 3.27 -4.27
N ALA A 12 8.28 3.20 -5.16
CA ALA A 12 8.08 3.49 -6.58
C ALA A 12 7.05 2.53 -7.23
N CYS A 13 7.04 1.24 -6.86
CA CYS A 13 6.03 0.30 -7.33
C CYS A 13 4.61 0.69 -6.87
N MET A 14 4.44 1.01 -5.58
CA MET A 14 3.16 1.44 -5.03
C MET A 14 2.65 2.73 -5.70
N ASP A 15 3.53 3.73 -5.87
CA ASP A 15 3.17 5.01 -6.46
C ASP A 15 2.77 4.85 -7.93
N ARG A 16 3.50 4.00 -8.68
CA ARG A 16 3.15 3.68 -10.06
C ARG A 16 1.83 2.92 -10.16
N MET A 17 1.55 1.99 -9.23
CA MET A 17 0.26 1.30 -9.19
C MET A 17 -0.88 2.27 -8.95
N ILE A 18 -0.77 3.18 -7.98
CA ILE A 18 -1.79 4.21 -7.70
C ILE A 18 -2.03 5.08 -8.93
N HIS A 19 -0.96 5.48 -9.62
CA HIS A 19 -1.07 6.27 -10.84
C HIS A 19 -1.86 5.51 -11.93
N MET A 20 -1.49 4.26 -12.23
CA MET A 20 -2.19 3.44 -13.22
C MET A 20 -3.67 3.23 -12.86
N LEU A 21 -3.97 2.99 -11.58
CA LEU A 21 -5.34 2.84 -11.10
C LEU A 21 -6.17 4.11 -11.26
N ASN A 22 -5.60 5.29 -10.99
CA ASN A 22 -6.25 6.57 -11.25
C ASN A 22 -6.43 6.87 -12.75
N GLU A 23 -5.58 6.30 -13.61
CA GLU A 23 -5.77 6.36 -15.08
C GLU A 23 -6.79 5.33 -15.61
N GLY A 24 -7.44 4.55 -14.72
CA GLY A 24 -8.40 3.52 -15.12
C GLY A 24 -7.76 2.24 -15.68
N GLN A 25 -6.42 2.10 -15.61
CA GLN A 25 -5.65 0.98 -16.15
C GLN A 25 -5.62 -0.22 -15.17
N VAL A 26 -6.80 -0.71 -14.80
CA VAL A 26 -6.97 -1.73 -13.74
C VAL A 26 -6.33 -3.06 -14.15
N LEU A 27 -6.56 -3.52 -15.39
CA LEU A 27 -6.04 -4.81 -15.86
C LEU A 27 -4.51 -4.77 -15.99
N GLU A 28 -3.95 -3.66 -16.48
CA GLU A 28 -2.51 -3.46 -16.64
C GLU A 28 -1.83 -3.35 -15.28
N ALA A 29 -2.44 -2.67 -14.31
CA ALA A 29 -1.92 -2.59 -12.95
C ALA A 29 -1.88 -3.98 -12.31
N LEU A 30 -2.95 -4.76 -12.46
CA LEU A 30 -2.99 -6.13 -11.95
C LEU A 30 -1.92 -6.99 -12.62
N ASP A 31 -1.80 -6.96 -13.95
CA ASP A 31 -0.79 -7.75 -14.66
C ASP A 31 0.65 -7.36 -14.25
N THR A 32 0.90 -6.06 -14.07
CA THR A 32 2.24 -5.51 -13.77
C THR A 32 2.69 -5.81 -12.35
N PHE A 33 1.81 -5.65 -11.36
CA PHE A 33 2.21 -5.60 -9.96
C PHE A 33 1.89 -6.86 -9.16
N TYR A 34 1.02 -7.75 -9.63
CA TYR A 34 0.62 -8.91 -8.85
C TYR A 34 1.63 -10.05 -9.02
N ASP A 35 1.90 -10.75 -7.92
CA ASP A 35 2.62 -12.01 -7.96
C ASP A 35 1.75 -13.06 -8.69
N LYS A 36 2.38 -14.00 -9.40
CA LYS A 36 1.64 -15.06 -10.11
C LYS A 36 0.69 -15.84 -9.19
N LYS A 37 1.05 -16.00 -7.91
CA LYS A 37 0.27 -16.69 -6.88
C LYS A 37 -0.49 -15.73 -5.95
N ALA A 38 -0.72 -14.50 -6.39
CA ALA A 38 -1.48 -13.53 -5.62
C ALA A 38 -2.90 -14.04 -5.37
N HIS A 39 -3.37 -13.90 -4.13
CA HIS A 39 -4.76 -14.20 -3.77
C HIS A 39 -5.56 -12.91 -3.68
N VAL A 40 -6.72 -12.88 -4.31
CA VAL A 40 -7.65 -11.74 -4.26
C VAL A 40 -8.88 -12.17 -3.50
N PHE A 41 -9.27 -11.36 -2.52
CA PHE A 41 -10.45 -11.59 -1.70
C PHE A 41 -11.43 -10.43 -1.87
N GLU A 42 -12.72 -10.74 -1.89
CA GLU A 42 -13.79 -9.76 -1.80
C GLU A 42 -14.61 -10.03 -0.55
N ASN A 43 -14.72 -9.03 0.33
CA ASN A 43 -15.47 -9.11 1.57
C ASN A 43 -15.09 -10.34 2.42
N GLY A 44 -13.81 -10.76 2.38
CA GLY A 44 -13.27 -11.92 3.09
C GLY A 44 -13.50 -13.27 2.41
N TYR A 45 -14.15 -13.31 1.24
CA TYR A 45 -14.30 -14.50 0.42
C TYR A 45 -13.22 -14.55 -0.67
N LEU A 46 -12.66 -15.73 -0.94
CA LEU A 46 -11.67 -15.89 -1.99
C LEU A 46 -12.32 -15.62 -3.36
N PHE A 47 -11.94 -14.52 -3.99
CA PHE A 47 -12.37 -14.14 -5.33
C PHE A 47 -11.50 -14.79 -6.40
N ALA A 48 -10.19 -14.84 -6.20
CA ALA A 48 -9.26 -15.52 -7.11
C ALA A 48 -8.03 -16.04 -6.35
N ALA A 49 -7.54 -17.23 -6.71
CA ALA A 49 -6.38 -17.87 -6.10
C ALA A 49 -5.06 -17.59 -6.85
N SER A 50 -5.11 -16.83 -7.94
CA SER A 50 -3.94 -16.45 -8.73
C SER A 50 -4.17 -15.16 -9.50
N LYS A 51 -3.07 -14.56 -9.99
CA LYS A 51 -3.12 -13.40 -10.91
C LYS A 51 -3.91 -13.71 -12.18
N GLU A 52 -3.67 -14.89 -12.77
CA GLU A 52 -4.32 -15.35 -14.00
C GLU A 52 -5.84 -15.42 -13.82
N GLU A 53 -6.28 -16.07 -12.74
CA GLU A 53 -7.69 -16.20 -12.41
C GLU A 53 -8.33 -14.84 -12.10
N ALA A 54 -7.61 -13.94 -11.43
CA ALA A 54 -8.09 -12.58 -11.18
C ALA A 54 -8.29 -11.78 -12.47
N LEU A 55 -7.36 -11.90 -13.44
CA LEU A 55 -7.52 -11.32 -14.78
C LEU A 55 -8.72 -11.93 -15.51
N GLU A 56 -8.82 -13.26 -15.55
CA GLU A 56 -9.90 -13.97 -16.24
C GLU A 56 -11.27 -13.58 -15.71
N ARG A 57 -11.41 -13.39 -14.40
CA ARG A 57 -12.70 -12.99 -13.78
C ARG A 57 -13.06 -11.53 -13.98
N GLN A 58 -12.07 -10.63 -13.98
CA GLN A 58 -12.33 -9.19 -14.10
C GLN A 58 -12.44 -8.72 -15.54
N ARG A 59 -11.73 -9.35 -16.47
CA ARG A 59 -11.68 -8.99 -17.89
C ARG A 59 -13.07 -8.86 -18.54
N PRO A 60 -14.02 -9.80 -18.35
CA PRO A 60 -15.35 -9.70 -18.97
C PRO A 60 -16.14 -8.47 -18.56
N PHE A 61 -15.86 -7.89 -17.39
CA PHE A 61 -16.49 -6.66 -16.92
C PHE A 61 -15.69 -5.42 -17.34
N LEU A 62 -14.36 -5.47 -17.25
CA LEU A 62 -13.52 -4.29 -17.48
C LEU A 62 -13.26 -3.99 -18.96
N GLU A 63 -13.10 -5.00 -19.81
CA GLU A 63 -12.82 -4.78 -21.24
C GLU A 63 -13.96 -4.08 -22.00
N PRO A 64 -15.25 -4.39 -21.75
CA PRO A 64 -16.32 -3.70 -22.44
C PRO A 64 -16.51 -2.25 -22.02
N CYS A 65 -15.94 -1.81 -20.89
CA CYS A 65 -16.05 -0.42 -20.44
C CYS A 65 -15.46 0.52 -21.50
N SER A 66 -16.26 1.47 -21.98
CA SER A 66 -15.77 2.51 -22.89
C SER A 66 -14.88 3.53 -22.16
N LYS A 67 -15.05 3.65 -20.85
CA LYS A 67 -14.27 4.52 -19.98
C LYS A 67 -14.28 3.99 -18.54
N ILE A 68 -13.15 4.07 -17.88
CA ILE A 68 -13.03 3.98 -16.41
C ILE A 68 -12.33 5.27 -15.95
N ASP A 69 -12.98 6.02 -15.08
CA ASP A 69 -12.42 7.21 -14.44
C ASP A 69 -11.97 6.83 -13.03
N GLY A 70 -10.66 6.63 -12.87
CA GLY A 70 -10.08 6.16 -11.62
C GLY A 70 -10.07 7.27 -10.56
N ASP A 71 -10.56 6.95 -9.36
CA ASP A 71 -10.50 7.84 -8.20
C ASP A 71 -10.04 7.04 -6.97
N PHE A 72 -8.72 6.92 -6.86
CA PHE A 72 -8.05 6.20 -5.77
C PHE A 72 -7.34 7.17 -4.84
N THR A 73 -7.82 7.22 -3.60
CA THR A 73 -7.22 8.00 -2.51
C THR A 73 -6.44 7.09 -1.57
N GLU A 74 -5.17 7.40 -1.31
CA GLU A 74 -4.39 6.69 -0.30
C GLU A 74 -4.90 6.98 1.11
N LEU A 75 -5.26 5.93 1.84
CA LEU A 75 -5.68 6.00 3.24
C LEU A 75 -4.53 5.70 4.20
N TYR A 76 -3.70 4.73 3.84
CA TYR A 76 -2.67 4.21 4.72
C TYR A 76 -1.56 3.52 3.93
N ARG A 77 -0.32 3.65 4.40
CA ARG A 77 0.84 2.97 3.82
C ARG A 77 1.86 2.61 4.89
N SER A 78 2.45 1.41 4.75
CA SER A 78 3.52 0.91 5.60
C SER A 78 4.55 0.15 4.76
N GLN A 79 5.70 0.76 4.48
CA GLN A 79 6.75 0.10 3.69
C GLN A 79 7.34 -1.10 4.44
N GLY A 80 7.63 -0.94 5.74
CA GLY A 80 8.18 -2.01 6.57
C GLY A 80 7.27 -3.23 6.72
N ARG A 81 5.94 -3.04 6.56
CA ARG A 81 4.96 -4.14 6.56
C ARG A 81 4.51 -4.56 5.16
N GLY A 82 4.93 -3.84 4.13
CA GLY A 82 4.45 -4.03 2.76
C GLY A 82 2.94 -3.84 2.64
N ILE A 83 2.36 -2.81 3.25
CA ILE A 83 0.91 -2.57 3.18
C ILE A 83 0.64 -1.26 2.46
N LEU A 84 -0.30 -1.28 1.51
CA LEU A 84 -0.91 -0.10 0.90
C LEU A 84 -2.43 -0.23 1.00
N VAL A 85 -3.10 0.84 1.42
CA VAL A 85 -4.56 0.88 1.54
C VAL A 85 -5.09 2.06 0.76
N LEU A 86 -6.00 1.77 -0.17
CA LEU A 86 -6.62 2.77 -1.03
C LEU A 86 -8.13 2.74 -0.85
N GLN A 87 -8.75 3.93 -0.83
CA GLN A 87 -10.17 4.10 -1.06
C GLN A 87 -10.38 4.24 -2.57
N ASN A 88 -11.26 3.43 -3.14
CA ASN A 88 -11.67 3.49 -4.55
C ASN A 88 -13.05 4.13 -4.61
N GLN A 89 -13.20 5.19 -5.39
CA GLN A 89 -14.45 5.90 -5.65
C GLN A 89 -14.69 6.09 -7.15
N SER A 90 -14.10 5.20 -7.97
CA SER A 90 -14.05 5.31 -9.42
C SER A 90 -15.44 5.26 -10.06
N SER A 91 -15.53 5.75 -11.29
CA SER A 91 -16.73 5.62 -12.12
C SER A 91 -16.41 4.94 -13.45
N PHE A 92 -17.43 4.35 -14.09
CA PHE A 92 -17.27 3.66 -15.36
C PHE A 92 -18.48 3.84 -16.26
N ASP A 93 -18.26 3.73 -17.57
CA ASP A 93 -19.31 3.64 -18.58
C ASP A 93 -19.26 2.25 -19.22
N HIS A 94 -20.30 1.43 -18.99
CA HIS A 94 -20.38 0.06 -19.50
C HIS A 94 -21.56 -0.11 -20.47
N PRO A 95 -21.41 -0.80 -21.61
CA PRO A 95 -22.48 -0.93 -22.60
C PRO A 95 -23.73 -1.66 -22.07
N GLU A 96 -23.54 -2.62 -21.17
CA GLU A 96 -24.65 -3.39 -20.56
C GLU A 96 -25.24 -2.72 -19.30
N TYR A 97 -24.40 -2.10 -18.46
CA TYR A 97 -24.81 -1.59 -17.15
C TYR A 97 -25.04 -0.07 -17.12
N GLY A 98 -24.72 0.62 -18.22
CA GLY A 98 -24.70 2.07 -18.29
C GLY A 98 -23.59 2.67 -17.42
N ASN A 99 -23.86 3.86 -16.91
CA ASN A 99 -22.92 4.59 -16.06
C ASN A 99 -23.00 4.05 -14.63
N GLY A 100 -21.87 3.62 -14.08
CA GLY A 100 -21.78 3.05 -12.75
C GLY A 100 -20.70 3.67 -11.90
N LYS A 101 -20.69 3.26 -10.63
CA LYS A 101 -19.68 3.66 -9.64
C LYS A 101 -19.15 2.43 -8.94
N ILE A 102 -17.86 2.49 -8.61
CA ILE A 102 -17.17 1.54 -7.75
C ILE A 102 -16.84 2.30 -6.48
N ASP A 103 -17.30 1.80 -5.34
CA ASP A 103 -17.00 2.38 -4.03
C ASP A 103 -16.56 1.26 -3.08
N GLY A 104 -15.32 1.35 -2.61
CA GLY A 104 -14.76 0.35 -1.73
C GLY A 104 -13.37 0.68 -1.21
N VAL A 105 -12.82 -0.24 -0.44
CA VAL A 105 -11.47 -0.13 0.13
C VAL A 105 -10.66 -1.33 -0.30
N HIS A 106 -9.49 -1.08 -0.90
CA HIS A 106 -8.51 -2.10 -1.23
C HIS A 106 -7.39 -2.08 -0.20
N VAL A 107 -6.99 -3.27 0.26
CA VAL A 107 -5.78 -3.49 1.07
C VAL A 107 -4.84 -4.40 0.29
N TYR A 108 -3.70 -3.86 -0.11
CA TYR A 108 -2.67 -4.57 -0.84
C TYR A 108 -1.52 -4.97 0.09
N TYR A 109 -1.20 -6.26 0.09
CA TYR A 109 -0.08 -6.83 0.82
C TYR A 109 1.06 -7.16 -0.14
N TRP A 110 2.12 -6.38 -0.07
CA TRP A 110 3.30 -6.44 -0.91
C TRP A 110 4.38 -7.34 -0.31
N GLN A 111 4.95 -8.19 -1.16
CA GLN A 111 6.11 -9.01 -0.85
C GLN A 111 7.05 -9.02 -2.05
N LYS A 112 8.35 -8.76 -1.83
CA LYS A 112 9.37 -8.78 -2.89
C LYS A 112 8.98 -7.94 -4.13
N GLY A 113 8.40 -6.76 -3.88
CA GLY A 113 8.02 -5.82 -4.93
C GLY A 113 6.73 -6.15 -5.70
N HIS A 114 5.98 -7.17 -5.29
CA HIS A 114 4.71 -7.56 -5.92
C HIS A 114 3.59 -7.67 -4.89
N VAL A 115 2.35 -7.44 -5.32
CA VAL A 115 1.15 -7.72 -4.53
C VAL A 115 0.99 -9.24 -4.43
N SER A 116 1.08 -9.74 -3.20
CA SER A 116 0.91 -11.17 -2.86
C SER A 116 -0.51 -11.50 -2.41
N ARG A 117 -1.24 -10.49 -1.91
CA ARG A 117 -2.63 -10.61 -1.49
C ARG A 117 -3.32 -9.27 -1.61
N GLU A 118 -4.57 -9.30 -2.02
CA GLU A 118 -5.49 -8.17 -2.01
C GLU A 118 -6.74 -8.52 -1.20
N GLU A 119 -7.18 -7.61 -0.34
CA GLU A 119 -8.51 -7.64 0.27
C GLU A 119 -9.30 -6.44 -0.23
N TYR A 120 -10.42 -6.69 -0.91
CA TYR A 120 -11.37 -5.68 -1.30
C TYR A 120 -12.59 -5.73 -0.40
N ALA A 121 -12.96 -4.58 0.18
CA ALA A 121 -14.17 -4.40 0.96
C ALA A 121 -15.13 -3.48 0.19
N SER A 122 -16.37 -3.94 0.00
CA SER A 122 -17.44 -3.20 -0.67
C SER A 122 -18.69 -3.10 0.22
N GLY A 123 -19.61 -2.20 -0.12
CA GLY A 123 -20.86 -2.01 0.61
C GLY A 123 -20.63 -1.68 2.10
N GLY A 124 -21.37 -2.33 3.01
CA GLY A 124 -21.24 -2.09 4.45
C GLY A 124 -19.82 -2.34 4.99
N LYS A 125 -19.11 -3.33 4.46
CA LYS A 125 -17.73 -3.65 4.88
C LYS A 125 -16.73 -2.58 4.46
N ALA A 126 -16.99 -1.84 3.39
CA ALA A 126 -16.15 -0.71 2.98
C ALA A 126 -16.15 0.38 4.06
N GLY A 127 -17.29 0.69 4.67
CA GLY A 127 -17.41 1.66 5.74
C GLY A 127 -16.61 1.27 6.99
N GLU A 128 -16.69 0.00 7.38
CA GLU A 128 -15.91 -0.56 8.50
C GLU A 128 -14.41 -0.49 8.23
N ALA A 129 -13.97 -0.93 7.05
CA ALA A 129 -12.57 -0.88 6.64
C ALA A 129 -12.05 0.57 6.58
N LEU A 130 -12.84 1.48 6.02
CA LEU A 130 -12.49 2.90 5.90
C LEU A 130 -12.27 3.53 7.28
N ALA A 131 -13.19 3.29 8.22
CA ALA A 131 -13.08 3.79 9.59
C ALA A 131 -11.81 3.24 10.26
N PHE A 132 -11.60 1.92 10.19
CA PHE A 132 -10.43 1.26 10.78
C PHE A 132 -9.11 1.85 10.27
N TRP A 133 -8.93 1.91 8.95
CA TRP A 133 -7.66 2.34 8.35
C TRP A 133 -7.39 3.82 8.56
N ARG A 134 -8.41 4.67 8.55
CA ARG A 134 -8.26 6.10 8.90
C ARG A 134 -7.83 6.29 10.34
N THR A 135 -8.44 5.55 11.28
CA THR A 135 -8.03 5.59 12.69
C THR A 135 -6.58 5.13 12.86
N LEU A 136 -6.18 4.06 12.18
CA LEU A 136 -4.79 3.58 12.25
C LEU A 136 -3.80 4.61 11.68
N ALA A 137 -4.11 5.20 10.52
CA ALA A 137 -3.29 6.24 9.91
C ALA A 137 -3.08 7.44 10.85
N GLN A 138 -4.16 7.92 11.48
CA GLN A 138 -4.11 9.00 12.46
C GLN A 138 -3.27 8.62 13.69
N ALA A 139 -3.46 7.41 14.23
CA ALA A 139 -2.73 6.95 15.40
C ALA A 139 -1.22 6.83 15.14
N GLU A 140 -0.81 6.41 13.93
CA GLU A 140 0.61 6.34 13.57
C GLU A 140 1.22 7.73 13.34
N ALA A 141 0.49 8.67 12.73
CA ALA A 141 0.94 10.05 12.57
C ALA A 141 1.17 10.78 13.91
N MET A 142 0.46 10.36 14.97
CA MET A 142 0.60 10.92 16.32
C MET A 142 1.68 10.27 17.18
N ARG A 143 2.37 9.21 16.70
CA ARG A 143 3.46 8.61 17.48
C ARG A 143 4.67 9.56 17.52
N PRO A 144 5.17 9.92 18.71
CA PRO A 144 6.40 10.70 18.79
C PRO A 144 7.56 9.89 18.18
N GLU A 145 8.33 10.51 17.29
CA GLU A 145 9.56 9.91 16.77
C GLU A 145 10.43 9.46 17.94
N ASN A 146 10.86 8.20 17.91
CA ASN A 146 11.82 7.65 18.84
C ASN A 146 13.14 8.43 18.66
N LYS A 147 13.31 9.55 19.37
CA LYS A 147 14.59 10.25 19.47
C LYS A 147 15.56 9.26 20.08
N ALA A 148 16.46 8.72 19.27
CA ALA A 148 17.57 7.91 19.75
C ALA A 148 18.26 8.66 20.92
N PRO A 149 18.64 7.98 22.01
CA PRO A 149 19.39 8.62 23.08
C PRO A 149 20.67 9.20 22.47
N LYS A 150 20.84 10.51 22.59
CA LYS A 150 22.14 11.16 22.33
C LYS A 150 23.11 10.51 23.30
N THR A 151 24.00 9.65 22.80
CA THR A 151 25.19 9.23 23.53
C THR A 151 26.00 10.49 23.81
N ALA A 152 25.90 10.99 25.05
CA ALA A 152 26.83 11.95 25.58
C ALA A 152 28.19 11.24 25.72
N ASN A 153 29.09 11.47 24.77
CA ASN A 153 30.52 11.31 25.03
C ASN A 153 30.98 12.56 25.78
N GLU A 154 30.82 12.54 27.11
CA GLU A 154 31.69 13.31 27.99
C GLU A 154 33.00 12.53 28.11
N THR A 155 33.98 12.91 27.30
CA THR A 155 35.38 12.59 27.61
C THR A 155 35.88 13.68 28.54
N GLU A 156 35.82 13.42 29.85
CA GLU A 156 36.58 14.15 30.86
C GLU A 156 38.04 14.26 30.41
N LYS A 157 38.56 15.49 30.38
CA LYS A 157 40.00 15.73 30.38
C LYS A 157 40.51 15.47 31.80
N PRO A 158 41.56 14.66 32.00
CA PRO A 158 42.33 14.75 33.23
C PRO A 158 43.27 15.96 33.14
N ASP A 159 43.00 16.93 34.02
CA ASP A 159 43.99 17.89 34.52
C ASP A 159 45.01 17.10 35.34
N THR A 160 46.27 17.11 34.92
CA THR A 160 47.39 16.73 35.79
C THR A 160 48.49 17.75 35.63
N ASP A 161 48.45 18.72 36.53
CA ASP A 161 49.60 19.51 36.95
C ASP A 161 49.90 19.11 38.40
N GLN A 162 50.96 18.32 38.61
CA GLN A 162 51.68 18.21 39.89
C GLN A 162 53.17 17.93 39.59
N THR A 163 53.94 19.01 39.66
CA THR A 163 55.17 19.20 40.44
C THR A 163 55.77 17.95 41.12
N GLU A 164 57.04 17.61 40.85
CA GLU A 164 58.15 17.61 41.82
C GLU A 164 59.50 17.10 41.25
N ALA A 165 60.55 17.82 41.68
CA ALA A 165 61.94 17.40 41.95
C ALA A 165 62.84 16.79 40.85
N SER A 166 63.84 17.59 40.42
CA SER A 166 65.27 17.36 40.74
C SER A 166 66.10 18.62 40.44
#